data_AF-A0A961RSJ6-F1
#
_entry.id   AF-A0A961RSJ6-F1
#
_cell.length_a   1.000
_cell.length_b   1.000
_cell.length_c   1.000
_cell.angle_alpha   90.00
_cell.angle_beta   90.00
_cell.angle_gamma   90.00
#
_symmetry.space_group_name_H-M   'P 1'
#
loop_
_entity.id
_entity.type
_entity.pdbx_description
1 polymer ?
#
loop_
_entity_poly.entity_id
_entity_poly.type
_entity_poly.pdbx_seq_one_letter_code
_entity_poly.pdbx_strand_id
1 'polypeptide(L)'
;MPLIDCLQYANWSQKIFRQMREGGVSAVHVTIAYHENFRETVLNFERWNRWFEQYPDLIFPGRTGDDVRRAEAENRTAIFFGFQNPSPIEDDIGLVEICHTLGARFMQLTYNNQSLLATGCYEAEDTGITRMGKQVIAEMNRVGLVIDMSHSAERSTLEAIEHSSRPIAITHANPHWWHPALRNKSDTVLRQLSTSGGMLGFSLYPHHLKDGPACTIESFTAMIAEAASRYGTDNLGIGSDLCQDQPDSVVTWMRNG
;
A
#
# COMPACT_ATOMS: atom_id res chain seq x y z
N MET A 1 -10.05 -19.40 -3.77
CA MET A 1 -8.87 -18.77 -3.17
C MET A 1 -9.09 -17.28 -3.27
N PRO A 2 -9.00 -16.53 -2.16
CA PRO A 2 -9.33 -15.12 -2.17
C PRO A 2 -8.35 -14.36 -3.07
N LEU A 3 -8.89 -13.49 -3.92
CA LEU A 3 -8.09 -12.55 -4.71
C LEU A 3 -7.96 -11.23 -3.94
N ILE A 4 -6.73 -10.81 -3.68
CA ILE A 4 -6.43 -9.60 -2.91
C ILE A 4 -5.60 -8.67 -3.76
N ASP A 5 -6.03 -7.40 -3.85
CA ASP A 5 -5.21 -6.32 -4.38
C ASP A 5 -4.68 -5.46 -3.22
N CYS A 6 -3.36 -5.39 -3.12
CA CYS A 6 -2.67 -4.76 -2.02
C CYS A 6 -2.55 -3.25 -2.16
N LEU A 7 -2.97 -2.64 -3.28
CA LEU A 7 -3.10 -1.19 -3.36
C LEU A 7 -3.95 -0.74 -4.56
N GLN A 8 -4.97 0.09 -4.28
CA GLN A 8 -5.69 0.85 -5.31
C GLN A 8 -6.00 2.29 -4.86
N TYR A 9 -6.14 3.19 -5.83
CA TYR A 9 -6.63 4.56 -5.67
C TYR A 9 -7.58 4.97 -6.80
N ALA A 10 -8.64 4.20 -6.98
CA ALA A 10 -9.64 4.47 -8.00
C ALA A 10 -10.59 5.63 -7.62
N ASN A 11 -11.27 6.19 -8.61
CA ASN A 11 -12.39 7.10 -8.40
C ASN A 11 -13.65 6.30 -8.01
N TRP A 12 -13.70 5.92 -6.73
CA TRP A 12 -14.64 4.95 -6.20
C TRP A 12 -16.11 5.27 -6.52
N SER A 13 -16.82 4.26 -7.01
CA SER A 13 -18.22 4.36 -7.39
C SER A 13 -18.87 2.96 -7.41
N GLN A 14 -20.20 2.90 -7.47
CA GLN A 14 -20.91 1.62 -7.62
C GLN A 14 -20.42 0.82 -8.83
N LYS A 15 -20.05 1.48 -9.93
CA LYS A 15 -19.50 0.83 -11.14
C LYS A 15 -18.25 0.02 -10.76
N ILE A 16 -17.30 0.64 -10.08
CA ILE A 16 -16.05 -0.01 -9.66
C ILE A 16 -16.33 -1.13 -8.66
N PHE A 17 -17.24 -0.91 -7.70
CA PHE A 17 -17.63 -1.95 -6.75
C PHE A 17 -18.22 -3.20 -7.44
N ARG A 18 -18.98 -3.01 -8.53
CA ARG A 18 -19.47 -4.13 -9.35
C ARG A 18 -18.36 -4.80 -10.14
N GLN A 19 -17.42 -4.04 -10.71
CA GLN A 19 -16.28 -4.59 -11.44
C GLN A 19 -15.35 -5.41 -10.54
N MET A 20 -15.12 -4.99 -9.30
CA MET A 20 -14.38 -5.81 -8.31
C MET A 20 -15.07 -7.16 -8.09
N ARG A 21 -16.41 -7.16 -7.97
CA ARG A 21 -17.19 -8.38 -7.84
C ARG A 21 -17.14 -9.26 -9.09
N GLU A 22 -17.29 -8.67 -10.27
CA GLU A 22 -17.17 -9.36 -11.56
C GLU A 22 -15.77 -9.99 -11.74
N GLY A 23 -14.73 -9.30 -11.26
CA GLY A 23 -13.35 -9.80 -11.22
C GLY A 23 -13.05 -10.78 -10.09
N GLY A 24 -14.02 -11.06 -9.20
CA GLY A 24 -13.83 -11.98 -8.06
C GLY A 24 -12.88 -11.46 -6.97
N VAL A 25 -12.65 -10.14 -6.90
CA VAL A 25 -11.74 -9.52 -5.93
C VAL A 25 -12.35 -9.59 -4.53
N SER A 26 -11.76 -10.39 -3.66
CA SER A 26 -12.24 -10.62 -2.29
C SER A 26 -11.81 -9.51 -1.34
N ALA A 27 -10.65 -8.88 -1.57
CA ALA A 27 -10.23 -7.75 -0.76
C ALA A 27 -9.39 -6.72 -1.54
N VAL A 28 -9.51 -5.46 -1.15
CA VAL A 28 -8.68 -4.37 -1.68
C VAL A 28 -8.18 -3.51 -0.53
N HIS A 29 -6.87 -3.25 -0.51
CA HIS A 29 -6.30 -2.14 0.25
C HIS A 29 -6.46 -0.85 -0.55
N VAL A 30 -7.33 0.03 -0.08
CA VAL A 30 -7.65 1.30 -0.72
C VAL A 30 -6.90 2.44 -0.05
N THR A 31 -6.33 3.32 -0.88
CA THR A 31 -5.72 4.55 -0.38
C THR A 31 -6.80 5.57 -0.06
N ILE A 32 -6.77 6.09 1.16
CA ILE A 32 -7.70 7.15 1.62
C ILE A 32 -6.99 8.41 2.09
N ALA A 33 -5.66 8.48 1.97
CA ALA A 33 -4.88 9.69 2.17
C ALA A 33 -3.54 9.63 1.43
N TYR A 34 -3.18 10.73 0.76
CA TYR A 34 -1.86 11.04 0.21
C TYR A 34 -1.26 12.30 0.81
N HIS A 35 -2.04 13.38 0.84
CA HIS A 35 -1.54 14.69 1.30
C HIS A 35 -2.51 15.35 2.29
N GLU A 36 -3.65 14.70 2.50
CA GLU A 36 -4.66 15.09 3.48
C GLU A 36 -4.07 15.08 4.90
N ASN A 37 -4.36 16.12 5.67
CA ASN A 37 -4.12 16.13 7.12
C ASN A 37 -5.13 15.24 7.85
N PHE A 38 -5.09 15.21 9.19
CA PHE A 38 -6.01 14.37 9.96
C PHE A 38 -7.47 14.69 9.67
N ARG A 39 -7.85 15.98 9.72
CA ARG A 39 -9.25 16.40 9.54
C ARG A 39 -9.78 16.09 8.14
N GLU A 40 -8.97 16.32 7.12
CA GLU A 40 -9.29 16.01 5.73
C GLU A 40 -9.44 14.50 5.52
N THR A 41 -8.55 13.70 6.13
CA THR A 41 -8.64 12.23 6.11
C THR A 41 -9.95 11.74 6.75
N VAL A 42 -10.43 12.40 7.81
CA VAL A 42 -11.75 12.08 8.42
C VAL A 42 -12.88 12.25 7.40
N LEU A 43 -12.82 13.21 6.48
CA LEU A 43 -13.85 13.34 5.42
C LEU A 43 -13.83 12.14 4.46
N ASN A 44 -12.67 11.54 4.22
CA ASN A 44 -12.56 10.32 3.42
C ASN A 44 -13.15 9.11 4.16
N PHE A 45 -12.93 8.99 5.49
CA PHE A 45 -13.62 7.99 6.30
C PHE A 45 -15.15 8.16 6.27
N GLU A 46 -15.65 9.39 6.43
CA GLU A 46 -17.09 9.70 6.34
C GLU A 46 -17.68 9.24 5.00
N ARG A 47 -16.98 9.51 3.89
CA ARG A 47 -17.40 9.11 2.54
C ARG A 47 -17.45 7.59 2.39
N TRP A 48 -16.43 6.88 2.84
CA TRP A 48 -16.43 5.42 2.78
C TRP A 48 -17.53 4.79 3.63
N ASN A 49 -17.80 5.33 4.82
CA ASN A 49 -18.91 4.87 5.65
C ASN A 49 -20.26 4.97 4.91
N ARG A 50 -20.49 6.07 4.17
CA ARG A 50 -21.69 6.20 3.31
C ARG A 50 -21.73 5.15 2.21
N TRP A 51 -20.61 4.83 1.57
CA TRP A 51 -20.58 3.78 0.54
C TRP A 51 -20.84 2.38 1.10
N PHE A 52 -20.37 2.05 2.31
CA PHE A 52 -20.71 0.79 2.95
C PHE A 52 -22.21 0.67 3.26
N GLU A 53 -22.85 1.77 3.67
CA GLU A 53 -24.30 1.80 3.89
C GLU A 53 -25.11 1.72 2.59
N GLN A 54 -24.63 2.36 1.53
CA GLN A 54 -25.33 2.43 0.24
C GLN A 54 -25.17 1.17 -0.61
N TYR A 55 -24.03 0.47 -0.47
CA TYR A 55 -23.68 -0.71 -1.27
C TYR A 55 -23.32 -1.93 -0.41
N PRO A 56 -24.14 -2.29 0.60
CA PRO A 56 -23.82 -3.37 1.53
C PRO A 56 -23.66 -4.72 0.81
N ASP A 57 -24.39 -4.95 -0.28
CA ASP A 57 -24.33 -6.19 -1.06
C ASP A 57 -23.08 -6.30 -1.94
N LEU A 58 -22.23 -5.26 -2.00
CA LEU A 58 -21.01 -5.23 -2.81
C LEU A 58 -19.76 -5.15 -1.95
N ILE A 59 -19.75 -4.29 -0.93
CA ILE A 59 -18.54 -3.97 -0.14
C ILE A 59 -18.82 -3.90 1.36
N PHE A 60 -17.77 -4.01 2.16
CA PHE A 60 -17.81 -3.77 3.60
C PHE A 60 -16.42 -3.42 4.17
N PRO A 61 -16.33 -2.83 5.37
CA PRO A 61 -15.04 -2.53 5.98
C PRO A 61 -14.29 -3.81 6.40
N GLY A 62 -13.08 -3.98 5.88
CA GLY A 62 -12.13 -5.02 6.25
C GLY A 62 -11.19 -4.56 7.35
N ARG A 63 -10.98 -5.41 8.36
CA ARG A 63 -10.11 -5.13 9.52
C ARG A 63 -9.16 -6.26 9.85
N THR A 64 -9.47 -7.48 9.42
CA THR A 64 -8.75 -8.71 9.77
C THR A 64 -8.71 -9.69 8.59
N GLY A 65 -7.87 -10.73 8.69
CA GLY A 65 -7.88 -11.82 7.69
C GLY A 65 -9.21 -12.60 7.62
N ASP A 66 -10.01 -12.59 8.69
CA ASP A 66 -11.36 -13.19 8.68
C ASP A 66 -12.31 -12.43 7.77
N ASP A 67 -12.14 -11.11 7.64
CA ASP A 67 -12.93 -10.31 6.72
C ASP A 67 -12.67 -10.69 5.26
N VAL A 68 -11.44 -11.08 4.91
CA VAL A 68 -11.12 -11.59 3.57
C VAL A 68 -11.83 -12.93 3.30
N ARG A 69 -11.81 -13.84 4.28
CA ARG A 69 -12.52 -15.13 4.19
C ARG A 69 -14.03 -14.92 4.09
N ARG A 70 -14.58 -13.97 4.84
CA ARG A 70 -15.99 -13.59 4.78
C ARG A 70 -16.35 -13.04 3.41
N ALA A 71 -15.52 -12.18 2.84
CA ALA A 71 -15.75 -11.59 1.52
C ALA A 71 -15.85 -12.65 0.42
N GLU A 72 -14.97 -13.65 0.43
CA GLU A 72 -15.03 -14.80 -0.48
C GLU A 72 -16.34 -15.60 -0.29
N ALA A 73 -16.72 -15.91 0.95
CA ALA A 73 -17.92 -16.68 1.25
C ALA A 73 -19.23 -15.94 0.90
N GLU A 74 -19.26 -14.62 1.06
CA GLU A 74 -20.43 -13.78 0.83
C GLU A 74 -20.49 -13.17 -0.58
N ASN A 75 -19.47 -13.43 -1.42
CA ASN A 75 -19.33 -12.85 -2.77
C ASN A 75 -19.42 -11.31 -2.75
N ARG A 76 -18.66 -10.70 -1.83
CA ARG A 76 -18.48 -9.26 -1.61
C ARG A 76 -16.98 -8.94 -1.61
N THR A 77 -16.63 -7.66 -1.52
CA THR A 77 -15.23 -7.22 -1.37
C THR A 77 -15.01 -6.55 -0.02
N ALA A 78 -14.03 -7.04 0.75
CA ALA A 78 -13.58 -6.39 1.97
C ALA A 78 -12.64 -5.22 1.64
N ILE A 79 -12.93 -4.04 2.17
CA ILE A 79 -12.16 -2.82 1.92
C ILE A 79 -11.29 -2.50 3.13
N PHE A 80 -9.98 -2.56 2.94
CA PHE A 80 -8.99 -2.22 3.96
C PHE A 80 -8.46 -0.82 3.70
N PHE A 81 -8.52 0.05 4.69
CA PHE A 81 -7.99 1.41 4.53
C PHE A 81 -6.50 1.48 4.74
N GLY A 82 -5.83 2.28 3.92
CA GLY A 82 -4.50 2.74 4.25
C GLY A 82 -4.15 4.11 3.69
N PHE A 83 -3.00 4.58 4.15
CA PHE A 83 -2.46 5.90 3.85
C PHE A 83 -1.14 5.75 3.13
N GLN A 84 -0.98 6.41 1.99
CA GLN A 84 0.30 6.41 1.26
C GLN A 84 1.29 7.44 1.80
N ASN A 85 0.90 8.24 2.79
CA ASN A 85 1.73 9.22 3.46
C ASN A 85 1.38 9.22 4.96
N PRO A 86 2.33 9.49 5.87
CA PRO A 86 2.01 9.71 7.28
C PRO A 86 1.28 11.01 7.59
N SER A 87 0.92 11.84 6.60
CA SER A 87 0.21 13.10 6.82
C SER A 87 -1.03 13.03 7.73
N PRO A 88 -1.82 11.93 7.80
CA PRO A 88 -2.95 11.84 8.73
C PRO A 88 -2.57 11.80 10.21
N ILE A 89 -1.33 11.47 10.56
CA ILE A 89 -0.86 11.50 11.95
C ILE A 89 -0.13 12.81 12.32
N GLU A 90 0.10 13.68 11.33
CA GLU A 90 0.76 14.97 11.53
C GLU A 90 2.07 14.82 12.35
N ASP A 91 2.25 15.59 13.42
CA ASP A 91 3.34 15.47 14.38
C ASP A 91 2.92 14.79 15.70
N ASP A 92 1.75 14.13 15.74
CA ASP A 92 1.18 13.49 16.92
C ASP A 92 1.14 11.95 16.78
N ILE A 93 2.02 11.29 17.52
CA ILE A 93 2.12 9.82 17.56
C ILE A 93 0.81 9.18 18.03
N GLY A 94 0.04 9.84 18.90
CA GLY A 94 -1.24 9.33 19.40
C GLY A 94 -2.29 9.16 18.28
N LEU A 95 -2.18 9.89 17.17
CA LEU A 95 -3.08 9.74 16.04
C LEU A 95 -2.92 8.40 15.31
N VAL A 96 -1.83 7.67 15.52
CA VAL A 96 -1.68 6.29 15.00
C VAL A 96 -2.78 5.38 15.54
N GLU A 97 -3.04 5.41 16.86
CA GLU A 97 -4.09 4.62 17.50
C GLU A 97 -5.49 5.09 17.07
N ILE A 98 -5.68 6.41 16.94
CA ILE A 98 -6.96 6.99 16.49
C ILE A 98 -7.27 6.53 15.06
N CYS A 99 -6.34 6.68 14.13
CA CYS A 99 -6.50 6.24 12.74
C CYS A 99 -6.76 4.72 12.65
N HIS A 100 -6.03 3.91 13.43
CA HIS A 100 -6.26 2.47 13.50
C HIS A 100 -7.68 2.14 14.02
N THR A 101 -8.15 2.86 15.03
CA THR A 101 -9.49 2.73 15.61
C THR A 101 -10.59 3.08 14.60
N LEU A 102 -10.38 4.13 13.80
CA LEU A 102 -11.26 4.53 12.71
C LEU A 102 -11.31 3.48 11.57
N GLY A 103 -10.29 2.64 11.45
CA GLY A 103 -10.28 1.48 10.56
C GLY A 103 -9.05 1.36 9.67
N ALA A 104 -8.08 2.28 9.76
CA ALA A 104 -6.83 2.16 9.02
C ALA A 104 -6.08 0.87 9.38
N ARG A 105 -5.52 0.20 8.39
CA ARG A 105 -4.74 -1.04 8.56
C ARG A 105 -3.35 -0.96 7.96
N PHE A 106 -3.11 -0.01 7.06
CA PHE A 106 -1.81 0.22 6.44
C PHE A 106 -1.47 1.70 6.51
N MET A 107 -0.19 2.03 6.73
CA MET A 107 0.30 3.38 6.58
C MET A 107 1.74 3.34 6.09
N GLN A 108 2.02 4.13 5.05
CA GLN A 108 3.38 4.36 4.61
C GLN A 108 4.09 5.35 5.53
N LEU A 109 5.41 5.20 5.66
CA LEU A 109 6.22 6.16 6.43
C LEU A 109 6.60 7.42 5.64
N THR A 110 6.37 7.43 4.32
CA THR A 110 6.70 8.55 3.42
C THR A 110 5.96 8.37 2.09
N TYR A 111 5.77 9.48 1.37
CA TYR A 111 5.37 9.50 -0.03
C TYR A 111 6.34 10.37 -0.85
N ASN A 112 7.20 9.74 -1.66
CA ASN A 112 8.19 10.35 -2.57
C ASN A 112 9.29 11.20 -1.92
N ASN A 113 8.91 12.15 -1.07
CA ASN A 113 9.77 13.14 -0.42
C ASN A 113 10.09 12.76 1.04
N GLN A 114 10.97 13.51 1.68
CA GLN A 114 11.25 13.41 3.11
C GLN A 114 9.98 13.67 3.93
N SER A 115 9.68 12.78 4.87
CA SER A 115 8.63 12.99 5.88
C SER A 115 9.24 13.23 7.26
N LEU A 116 8.40 13.48 8.27
CA LEU A 116 8.82 13.47 9.67
C LEU A 116 9.35 12.11 10.13
N LEU A 117 9.07 11.03 9.40
CA LEU A 117 9.33 9.64 9.82
C LEU A 117 10.48 8.97 9.07
N ALA A 118 10.60 9.21 7.77
CA ALA A 118 11.50 8.47 6.89
C ALA A 118 11.82 9.27 5.61
N THR A 119 12.83 8.82 4.86
CA THR A 119 13.18 9.39 3.56
C THR A 119 12.42 8.70 2.42
N GLY A 120 11.78 9.50 1.56
CA GLY A 120 11.13 9.04 0.34
C GLY A 120 12.12 8.72 -0.79
N CYS A 121 11.70 7.91 -1.76
CA CYS A 121 12.57 7.38 -2.82
C CYS A 121 13.05 8.40 -3.87
N TYR A 122 12.50 9.63 -3.89
CA TYR A 122 12.89 10.69 -4.81
C TYR A 122 13.78 11.76 -4.18
N GLU A 123 14.06 11.65 -2.88
CA GLU A 123 15.03 12.52 -2.22
C GLU A 123 16.45 12.25 -2.71
N ALA A 124 17.25 13.32 -2.77
CA ALA A 124 18.66 13.21 -3.18
C ALA A 124 19.51 12.45 -2.15
N GLU A 125 19.14 12.55 -0.87
CA GLU A 125 19.85 11.91 0.24
C GLU A 125 18.89 11.07 1.10
N ASP A 126 19.23 9.80 1.30
CA ASP A 126 18.51 8.92 2.22
C ASP A 126 19.11 8.97 3.63
N THR A 127 18.45 9.72 4.50
CA THR A 127 18.87 9.89 5.90
C THR A 127 18.45 8.73 6.81
N GLY A 128 17.62 7.80 6.30
CA GLY A 128 17.07 6.68 7.07
C GLY A 128 15.80 7.03 7.84
N ILE A 129 15.51 6.25 8.88
CA ILE A 129 14.37 6.44 9.78
C ILE A 129 14.73 7.47 10.85
N THR A 130 13.89 8.50 10.98
CA THR A 130 14.11 9.59 11.94
C THR A 130 13.88 9.15 13.38
N ARG A 131 14.24 9.99 14.36
CA ARG A 131 13.93 9.76 15.77
C ARG A 131 12.42 9.59 16.02
N MET A 132 11.59 10.40 15.36
CA MET A 132 10.13 10.28 15.45
C MET A 132 9.64 9.02 14.74
N GLY A 133 10.19 8.70 13.57
CA GLY A 133 9.88 7.49 12.82
C GLY A 133 10.04 6.23 13.65
N LYS A 134 11.09 6.12 14.47
CA LYS A 134 11.27 4.98 15.39
C LYS A 134 10.16 4.85 16.43
N GLN A 135 9.66 5.97 16.96
CA GLN A 135 8.54 5.95 17.91
C GLN A 135 7.22 5.60 17.21
N VAL A 136 6.99 6.10 16.01
CA VAL A 136 5.81 5.75 15.20
C VAL A 136 5.83 4.28 14.81
N ILE A 137 6.97 3.71 14.40
CA ILE A 137 7.12 2.27 14.13
C ILE A 137 6.75 1.45 15.37
N ALA A 138 7.22 1.85 16.56
CA ALA A 138 6.88 1.15 17.79
C ALA A 138 5.36 1.20 18.07
N GLU A 139 4.72 2.35 17.86
CA GLU A 139 3.28 2.51 18.05
C GLU A 139 2.45 1.74 17.02
N MET A 140 2.85 1.78 15.75
CA MET A 140 2.25 0.97 14.68
C MET A 140 2.32 -0.51 15.01
N ASN A 141 3.45 -1.00 15.49
CA ASN A 141 3.62 -2.38 15.95
C ASN A 141 2.72 -2.73 17.14
N ARG A 142 2.57 -1.81 18.11
CA ARG A 142 1.72 -1.98 19.29
C ARG A 142 0.25 -2.12 18.92
N VAL A 143 -0.27 -1.23 18.07
CA VAL A 143 -1.70 -1.23 17.69
C VAL A 143 -2.02 -2.22 16.55
N GLY A 144 -1.01 -2.66 15.80
CA GLY A 144 -1.18 -3.54 14.65
C GLY A 144 -1.48 -2.82 13.34
N LEU A 145 -1.02 -1.57 13.18
CA LEU A 145 -1.04 -0.85 11.91
C LEU A 145 0.15 -1.30 11.07
N VAL A 146 -0.09 -1.84 9.89
CA VAL A 146 0.96 -2.40 9.02
C VAL A 146 1.80 -1.26 8.44
N ILE A 147 3.12 -1.39 8.57
CA ILE A 147 4.10 -0.48 7.97
C ILE A 147 4.24 -0.82 6.50
N ASP A 148 4.04 0.18 5.64
CA ASP A 148 4.28 0.08 4.20
C ASP A 148 5.47 0.94 3.79
N MET A 149 6.40 0.38 3.04
CA MET A 149 7.63 1.06 2.59
C MET A 149 7.70 1.20 1.06
N SER A 150 6.56 1.13 0.39
CA SER A 150 6.46 1.29 -1.07
C SER A 150 7.19 2.56 -1.53
N HIS A 151 6.81 3.76 -1.10
CA HIS A 151 7.42 5.01 -1.57
C HIS A 151 8.72 5.45 -0.85
N SER A 152 9.35 4.56 -0.08
CA SER A 152 10.54 4.89 0.71
C SER A 152 11.85 4.60 -0.01
N ALA A 153 12.90 5.34 0.35
CA ALA A 153 14.26 5.07 -0.08
C ALA A 153 14.84 3.78 0.54
N GLU A 154 15.98 3.32 0.03
CA GLU A 154 16.57 2.02 0.35
C GLU A 154 16.96 1.88 1.83
N ARG A 155 17.81 2.78 2.35
CA ARG A 155 18.27 2.75 3.74
C ARG A 155 17.10 2.93 4.69
N SER A 156 16.18 3.85 4.38
CA SER A 156 14.94 4.01 5.14
C SER A 156 14.13 2.71 5.21
N THR A 157 14.01 1.97 4.10
CA THR A 157 13.31 0.67 4.06
C THR A 157 14.04 -0.38 4.90
N LEU A 158 15.36 -0.49 4.77
CA LEU A 158 16.18 -1.45 5.53
C LEU A 158 16.11 -1.18 7.04
N GLU A 159 16.21 0.07 7.47
CA GLU A 159 16.08 0.46 8.87
C GLU A 159 14.66 0.23 9.41
N ALA A 160 13.61 0.38 8.59
CA ALA A 160 12.25 0.02 9.00
C ALA A 160 12.09 -1.49 9.21
N ILE A 161 12.69 -2.32 8.34
CA ILE A 161 12.74 -3.79 8.53
C ILE A 161 13.45 -4.13 9.85
N GLU A 162 14.58 -3.49 10.13
CA GLU A 162 15.37 -3.72 11.36
C GLU A 162 14.61 -3.29 12.63
N HIS A 163 13.96 -2.13 12.59
CA HIS A 163 13.31 -1.56 13.77
C HIS A 163 11.90 -2.11 14.03
N SER A 164 11.26 -2.69 13.02
CA SER A 164 9.92 -3.24 13.19
C SER A 164 9.95 -4.59 13.90
N SER A 165 9.12 -4.74 14.95
CA SER A 165 8.93 -6.02 15.63
C SER A 165 7.95 -6.96 14.92
N ARG A 166 7.36 -6.51 13.81
CA ARG A 166 6.41 -7.25 12.96
C ARG A 166 6.83 -7.13 11.50
N PRO A 167 6.46 -8.11 10.64
CA PRO A 167 6.72 -7.99 9.20
C PRO A 167 6.14 -6.70 8.62
N ILE A 168 6.92 -6.04 7.76
CA ILE A 168 6.47 -4.87 6.99
C ILE A 168 5.95 -5.30 5.61
N ALA A 169 5.33 -4.36 4.89
CA ALA A 169 4.91 -4.55 3.52
C ALA A 169 5.63 -3.58 2.57
N ILE A 170 5.79 -4.02 1.33
CA ILE A 170 5.96 -3.18 0.16
C ILE A 170 4.74 -3.50 -0.71
N THR A 171 3.65 -2.78 -0.47
CA THR A 171 2.34 -3.12 -1.04
C THR A 171 2.30 -3.01 -2.56
N HIS A 172 3.11 -2.14 -3.18
CA HIS A 172 3.16 -1.96 -4.62
C HIS A 172 4.54 -1.44 -5.08
N ALA A 173 5.37 -2.35 -5.59
CA ALA A 173 6.61 -2.04 -6.29
C ALA A 173 7.05 -3.24 -7.13
N ASN A 174 8.00 -3.05 -8.04
CA ASN A 174 8.63 -4.15 -8.77
C ASN A 174 10.13 -4.26 -8.43
N PRO A 175 10.79 -5.36 -8.81
CA PRO A 175 12.22 -5.50 -8.61
C PRO A 175 13.05 -4.61 -9.54
N HIS A 176 14.06 -3.94 -8.99
CA HIS A 176 14.96 -3.06 -9.74
C HIS A 176 15.78 -3.81 -10.80
N TRP A 177 16.13 -5.08 -10.55
CA TRP A 177 16.84 -5.91 -11.52
C TRP A 177 16.02 -6.19 -12.79
N TRP A 178 14.70 -6.04 -12.76
CA TRP A 178 13.83 -6.18 -13.92
C TRP A 178 13.66 -4.85 -14.68
N HIS A 179 13.47 -3.75 -13.93
CA HIS A 179 13.38 -2.41 -14.47
C HIS A 179 13.95 -1.38 -13.47
N PRO A 180 14.98 -0.59 -13.82
CA PRO A 180 15.67 0.31 -12.89
C PRO A 180 14.93 1.64 -12.70
N ALA A 181 13.68 1.57 -12.25
CA ALA A 181 12.93 2.75 -11.79
C ALA A 181 13.29 3.08 -10.33
N LEU A 182 13.33 4.37 -9.97
CA LEU A 182 13.61 4.81 -8.59
C LEU A 182 12.65 4.21 -7.55
N ARG A 183 11.40 3.94 -7.94
CA ARG A 183 10.40 3.27 -7.10
C ARG A 183 10.60 1.75 -6.97
N ASN A 184 11.32 1.12 -7.90
CA ASN A 184 11.55 -0.31 -7.86
C ASN A 184 12.64 -0.67 -6.83
N LYS A 185 12.49 -1.82 -6.18
CA LYS A 185 13.28 -2.18 -5.00
C LYS A 185 14.48 -3.04 -5.35
N SER A 186 15.62 -2.74 -4.71
CA SER A 186 16.86 -3.46 -4.93
C SER A 186 16.79 -4.92 -4.46
N ASP A 187 17.66 -5.77 -4.99
CA ASP A 187 17.76 -7.18 -4.55
C ASP A 187 18.07 -7.28 -3.05
N THR A 188 18.85 -6.34 -2.51
CA THR A 188 19.14 -6.23 -1.08
C THR A 188 17.88 -6.05 -0.25
N VAL A 189 17.04 -5.06 -0.59
CA VAL A 189 15.77 -4.82 0.09
C VAL A 189 14.85 -6.03 -0.02
N LEU A 190 14.72 -6.62 -1.20
CA LEU A 190 13.81 -7.74 -1.42
C LEU A 190 14.21 -9.00 -0.65
N ARG A 191 15.52 -9.29 -0.50
CA ARG A 191 16.01 -10.39 0.34
C ARG A 191 15.76 -10.16 1.82
N GLN A 192 16.00 -8.94 2.30
CA GLN A 192 15.75 -8.60 3.71
C GLN A 192 14.25 -8.65 4.02
N LEU A 193 13.43 -8.11 3.11
CA LEU A 193 11.97 -8.17 3.22
C LEU A 193 11.49 -9.62 3.31
N SER A 194 11.89 -10.49 2.38
CA SER A 194 11.46 -11.90 2.39
C SER A 194 11.95 -12.65 3.62
N THR A 195 13.19 -12.43 4.05
CA THR A 195 13.77 -13.07 5.25
C THR A 195 13.07 -12.64 6.54
N SER A 196 12.62 -11.37 6.60
CA SER A 196 11.84 -10.84 7.73
C SER A 196 10.37 -11.29 7.76
N GLY A 197 9.93 -12.07 6.76
CA GLY A 197 8.53 -12.46 6.58
C GLY A 197 7.64 -11.34 6.02
N GLY A 198 8.24 -10.26 5.50
CA GLY A 198 7.54 -9.15 4.89
C GLY A 198 7.04 -9.48 3.48
N MET A 199 6.11 -8.65 2.98
CA MET A 199 5.32 -8.94 1.78
C MET A 199 5.62 -7.97 0.63
N LEU A 200 5.75 -8.49 -0.60
CA LEU A 200 5.86 -7.69 -1.82
C LEU A 200 4.59 -7.83 -2.68
N GLY A 201 3.92 -6.72 -2.96
CA GLY A 201 2.90 -6.64 -4.00
C GLY A 201 3.46 -6.09 -5.31
N PHE A 202 3.31 -6.85 -6.40
CA PHE A 202 3.78 -6.41 -7.72
C PHE A 202 2.85 -5.35 -8.31
N SER A 203 3.47 -4.26 -8.79
CA SER A 203 2.78 -3.09 -9.31
C SER A 203 2.58 -3.14 -10.82
N LEU A 204 1.39 -2.75 -11.25
CA LEU A 204 1.02 -2.61 -12.68
C LEU A 204 1.17 -1.16 -13.17
N TYR A 205 1.76 -0.29 -12.37
CA TYR A 205 1.90 1.12 -12.71
C TYR A 205 2.93 1.33 -13.83
N PRO A 206 2.62 2.08 -14.91
CA PRO A 206 3.52 2.20 -16.05
C PRO A 206 4.94 2.68 -15.73
N HIS A 207 5.13 3.55 -14.73
CA HIS A 207 6.47 4.00 -14.33
C HIS A 207 7.30 2.95 -13.58
N HIS A 208 6.69 1.85 -13.15
CA HIS A 208 7.35 0.72 -12.49
C HIS A 208 7.59 -0.46 -13.45
N LEU A 209 6.94 -0.44 -14.63
CA LEU A 209 6.96 -1.54 -15.59
C LEU A 209 8.11 -1.39 -16.59
N LYS A 210 8.79 -2.50 -16.88
CA LYS A 210 9.68 -2.59 -18.04
C LYS A 210 8.87 -2.29 -19.31
N ASP A 211 9.39 -1.43 -20.17
CA ASP A 211 8.73 -0.96 -21.41
C ASP A 211 7.46 -0.12 -21.16
N GLY A 212 7.21 0.30 -19.91
CA GLY A 212 6.13 1.20 -19.53
C GLY A 212 4.75 0.70 -19.99
N PRO A 213 3.93 1.55 -20.66
CA PRO A 213 2.62 1.14 -21.17
C PRO A 213 2.66 -0.01 -22.20
N ALA A 214 3.83 -0.32 -22.77
CA ALA A 214 4.00 -1.41 -23.74
C ALA A 214 4.41 -2.74 -23.06
N CYS A 215 4.51 -2.79 -21.73
CA CYS A 215 4.80 -4.02 -21.00
C CYS A 215 3.78 -5.12 -21.34
N THR A 216 4.26 -6.29 -21.74
CA THR A 216 3.39 -7.45 -22.00
C THR A 216 3.12 -8.24 -20.74
N ILE A 217 2.03 -9.02 -20.74
CA ILE A 217 1.69 -9.94 -19.65
C ILE A 217 2.79 -11.00 -19.48
N GLU A 218 3.39 -11.47 -20.57
CA GLU A 218 4.48 -12.45 -20.55
C GLU A 218 5.72 -11.87 -19.86
N SER A 219 6.10 -10.63 -20.16
CA SER A 219 7.24 -9.96 -19.51
C SER A 219 7.01 -9.79 -18.00
N PHE A 220 5.80 -9.36 -17.61
CA PHE A 220 5.43 -9.17 -16.22
C PHE A 220 5.37 -10.49 -15.44
N THR A 221 4.73 -11.52 -16.01
CA THR A 221 4.62 -12.83 -15.36
C THR A 221 5.96 -13.58 -15.30
N ALA A 222 6.85 -13.41 -16.29
CA ALA A 222 8.22 -13.91 -16.23
C ALA A 222 9.01 -13.27 -15.08
N MET A 223 8.86 -11.96 -14.87
CA MET A 223 9.45 -11.27 -13.71
C MET A 223 8.94 -11.85 -12.39
N ILE A 224 7.64 -12.10 -12.26
CA ILE A 224 7.05 -12.68 -11.05
C ILE A 224 7.61 -14.10 -10.82
N ALA A 225 7.69 -14.93 -11.85
CA ALA A 225 8.24 -16.28 -11.75
C ALA A 225 9.72 -16.29 -11.31
N GLU A 226 10.50 -15.33 -11.82
CA GLU A 226 11.89 -15.14 -11.40
C GLU A 226 11.99 -14.64 -9.95
N ALA A 227 11.14 -13.69 -9.55
CA ALA A 227 11.06 -13.22 -8.16
C ALA A 227 10.70 -14.36 -7.20
N ALA A 228 9.72 -15.21 -7.56
CA ALA A 228 9.35 -16.40 -6.80
C ALA A 228 10.52 -17.38 -6.66
N SER A 229 11.30 -17.57 -7.72
CA SER A 229 12.50 -18.41 -7.69
C SER A 229 13.61 -17.85 -6.78
N ARG A 230 13.72 -16.51 -6.70
CA ARG A 230 14.77 -15.82 -5.91
C ARG A 230 14.42 -15.68 -4.43
N TYR A 231 13.16 -15.45 -4.11
CA TYR A 231 12.72 -15.01 -2.78
C TYR A 231 11.70 -15.95 -2.12
N GLY A 232 11.24 -16.98 -2.83
CA GLY A 232 10.16 -17.86 -2.39
C GLY A 232 8.77 -17.32 -2.79
N THR A 233 7.76 -18.16 -2.62
CA THR A 233 6.37 -17.87 -3.03
C THR A 233 5.48 -17.36 -1.90
N ASP A 234 5.91 -17.52 -0.66
CA ASP A 234 5.02 -17.37 0.51
C ASP A 234 4.58 -15.92 0.74
N ASN A 235 5.41 -14.94 0.36
CA ASN A 235 5.20 -13.53 0.67
C ASN A 235 5.15 -12.63 -0.58
N LEU A 236 4.62 -13.18 -1.69
CA LEU A 236 4.43 -12.46 -2.95
C LEU A 236 2.94 -12.28 -3.24
N GLY A 237 2.55 -11.09 -3.72
CA GLY A 237 1.18 -10.76 -4.08
C GLY A 237 1.09 -9.71 -5.18
N ILE A 238 -0.11 -9.16 -5.39
CA ILE A 238 -0.36 -8.09 -6.37
C ILE A 238 -0.77 -6.83 -5.61
N GLY A 239 -0.24 -5.69 -6.01
CA GLY A 239 -0.68 -4.35 -5.59
C GLY A 239 -0.74 -3.47 -6.82
N SER A 240 -1.88 -3.47 -7.49
CA SER A 240 -1.98 -3.02 -8.88
C SER A 240 -1.62 -1.55 -9.06
N ASP A 241 -1.84 -0.73 -8.03
CA ASP A 241 -1.70 0.73 -8.10
C ASP A 241 -2.68 1.35 -9.12
N LEU A 242 -3.87 0.73 -9.24
CA LEU A 242 -4.90 1.18 -10.16
C LEU A 242 -5.49 2.52 -9.73
N CYS A 243 -5.39 3.50 -10.63
CA CYS A 243 -6.01 4.82 -10.54
C CYS A 243 -7.27 4.91 -11.44
N GLN A 244 -8.07 3.85 -11.49
CA GLN A 244 -9.18 3.72 -12.45
C GLN A 244 -10.18 4.88 -12.32
N ASP A 245 -10.64 5.41 -13.46
CA ASP A 245 -11.64 6.48 -13.57
C ASP A 245 -11.26 7.80 -12.85
N GLN A 246 -9.99 7.96 -12.43
CA GLN A 246 -9.47 9.23 -11.90
C GLN A 246 -9.17 10.22 -13.04
N PRO A 247 -9.46 11.52 -12.87
CA PRO A 247 -9.02 12.53 -13.82
C PRO A 247 -7.52 12.79 -13.69
N ASP A 248 -6.89 13.21 -14.79
CA ASP A 248 -5.45 13.53 -14.82
C ASP A 248 -5.03 14.57 -13.76
N SER A 249 -5.93 15.49 -13.40
CA SER A 249 -5.69 16.47 -12.34
C SER A 249 -5.47 15.82 -10.97
N VAL A 250 -6.22 14.75 -10.65
CA VAL A 250 -6.06 14.00 -9.40
C VAL A 250 -4.79 13.17 -9.42
N VAL A 251 -4.50 12.49 -10.54
CA VAL A 251 -3.25 11.72 -10.70
C VAL A 251 -2.02 12.63 -10.63
N THR A 252 -2.11 13.84 -11.17
CA THR A 252 -1.06 14.85 -11.10
C THR A 252 -0.89 15.38 -9.68
N TRP A 253 -1.98 15.72 -9.00
CA TRP A 253 -1.96 16.14 -7.59
C TRP A 253 -1.33 15.07 -6.69
N MET A 254 -1.75 13.82 -6.85
CA MET A 254 -1.25 12.66 -6.12
C MET A 254 0.29 12.58 -6.21
N ARG A 255 0.85 12.68 -7.41
CA ARG A 255 2.30 12.52 -7.66
C ARG A 255 3.17 13.66 -7.12
N ASN A 256 2.62 14.87 -7.04
CA ASN A 256 3.41 16.11 -6.90
C ASN A 256 3.32 16.78 -5.53
N GLY A 257 2.57 16.23 -4.58
CA GLY A 257 2.50 16.79 -3.24
C GLY A 257 3.80 16.68 -2.46
#